data_AF-A0A5J6F8U5-F1
#
_entry.id   AF-A0A5J6F8U5-F1
#
_cell.length_a   1.000
_cell.length_b   1.000
_cell.length_c   1.000
_cell.angle_alpha   90.00
_cell.angle_beta   90.00
_cell.angle_gamma   90.00
#
_symmetry.space_group_name_H-M   'P 1'
#
loop_
_entity.id
_entity.type
_entity.pdbx_description
1 polymer ?
#
loop_
_entity_poly.entity_id
_entity_poly.type
_entity_poly.pdbx_seq_one_letter_code
_entity_poly.pdbx_strand_id
1 'polypeptide(L)'
;MSLFGLFERRATVESPTTPLTSSSLAELLGGGGPLKAGVTVTETGSLRMPAVWRAVSVVANVSASLPLHTYTVGTKDKVSVDLLENPHPELTRFELWRLVYVHRLLWGNAYLQKITNGAGAVVQLWPIRPDRVQVDRERPSEDNPSGKVFWIQAEDGARVRRTPKEILHLPALGYDGVTGCSPIRAAAEGIGLGIAAERSAAKLYGSGNMISGVLQTEQRLNAEQAAALKANWRAKMGGSQAAHDVAVLDSGASFQPVAMPYKDSQFLESRMFQVTEVARMFGVPPFLLMATEKSTSWGTGLEQQAQGFVTWDLAPTWLTPTEQRVTKELLPKTVYAKYQVGGLLRGDSAARALFYRAMRDVGAFNADDVRALEELPPIPGGAGQMYLQPMAMAPLGSDPTTSETKEGSDAEDDD
;
A
#
# COMPACT_ATOMS: atom_id res chain seq x y z
N MET A 1 62.22 33.65 -4.75
CA MET A 1 61.43 32.91 -3.74
C MET A 1 60.60 31.85 -4.45
N SER A 2 60.65 30.62 -3.92
CA SER A 2 59.83 29.41 -4.18
C SER A 2 59.83 28.80 -5.59
N LEU A 3 60.54 27.69 -5.89
CA LEU A 3 60.24 26.27 -5.57
C LEU A 3 58.87 25.78 -6.07
N PHE A 4 58.83 25.32 -7.33
CA PHE A 4 57.81 24.43 -7.88
C PHE A 4 58.39 23.00 -7.91
N GLY A 5 57.94 22.18 -6.96
CA GLY A 5 58.26 20.75 -6.87
C GLY A 5 56.96 19.96 -6.82
N LEU A 6 56.81 19.06 -7.79
CA LEU A 6 55.77 18.05 -7.95
C LEU A 6 55.39 17.35 -6.64
N PHE A 7 54.09 17.32 -6.34
CA PHE A 7 53.47 16.18 -5.65
C PHE A 7 52.13 15.88 -6.31
N GLU A 8 52.08 14.75 -7.03
CA GLU A 8 50.85 14.08 -7.43
C GLU A 8 50.01 13.78 -6.20
N ARG A 9 48.85 14.44 -6.09
CA ARG A 9 47.79 14.01 -5.19
C ARG A 9 47.06 12.86 -5.87
N ARG A 10 47.52 11.62 -5.67
CA ARG A 10 46.66 10.45 -5.89
C ARG A 10 45.48 10.60 -4.93
N ALA A 11 44.30 10.88 -5.47
CA ALA A 11 43.05 10.80 -4.73
C ALA A 11 42.82 9.33 -4.39
N THR A 12 43.26 8.92 -3.20
CA THR A 12 42.79 7.71 -2.54
C THR A 12 41.26 7.78 -2.47
N VAL A 13 40.60 6.68 -2.82
CA VAL A 13 39.12 6.52 -2.81
C VAL A 13 38.53 6.69 -1.39
N GLU A 14 39.39 6.69 -0.38
CA GLU A 14 39.03 6.93 1.02
C GLU A 14 39.13 8.42 1.36
N SER A 15 37.98 9.07 1.53
CA SER A 15 37.88 10.33 2.28
C SER A 15 37.87 10.00 3.78
N PRO A 16 38.81 10.52 4.59
CA PRO A 16 38.89 10.22 6.02
C PRO A 16 37.69 10.74 6.84
N THR A 17 36.80 11.54 6.23
CA THR A 17 35.57 12.03 6.87
C THR A 17 34.38 11.07 6.73
N THR A 18 34.47 10.05 5.86
CA THR A 18 33.38 9.09 5.60
C THR A 18 33.96 7.70 5.30
N PRO A 19 34.09 6.82 6.31
CA PRO A 19 34.53 5.44 6.10
C PRO A 19 33.60 4.68 5.14
N LEU A 20 34.14 3.74 4.37
CA LEU A 20 33.37 2.86 3.47
C LEU A 20 32.35 1.97 4.22
N THR A 21 32.47 1.86 5.54
CA THR A 21 31.55 1.14 6.44
C THR A 21 30.45 2.01 7.03
N SER A 22 30.43 3.31 6.70
CA SER A 22 29.43 4.23 7.24
C SER A 22 28.03 3.96 6.66
N SER A 23 27.03 3.95 7.55
CA SER A 23 25.62 3.82 7.17
C SER A 23 25.19 4.88 6.15
N SER A 24 25.82 6.05 6.16
CA SER A 24 25.60 7.15 5.22
C SER A 24 26.01 6.82 3.79
N LEU A 25 27.02 5.98 3.55
CA LEU A 25 27.40 5.54 2.21
C LEU A 25 26.42 4.49 1.65
N ALA A 26 25.91 3.62 2.52
CA ALA A 26 24.88 2.64 2.18
C ALA A 26 23.54 3.33 1.86
N GLU A 27 23.18 4.35 2.64
CA GLU A 27 22.06 5.26 2.36
C GLU A 27 22.23 6.01 1.02
N LEU A 28 23.43 6.49 0.71
CA LEU A 28 23.76 7.19 -0.55
C LEU A 28 23.69 6.27 -1.78
N LEU A 29 24.01 4.98 -1.63
CA LEU A 29 24.01 3.98 -2.71
C LEU A 29 22.70 3.18 -2.81
N GLY A 30 21.65 3.59 -2.07
CA GLY A 30 20.32 2.98 -2.16
C GLY A 30 20.22 1.56 -1.60
N GLY A 31 21.29 1.05 -0.97
CA GLY A 31 21.31 -0.23 -0.29
C GLY A 31 21.16 0.00 1.20
N GLY A 32 19.99 -0.31 1.77
CA GLY A 32 19.79 -0.22 3.22
C GLY A 32 20.90 -0.94 3.96
N GLY A 33 21.79 -0.18 4.61
CA GLY A 33 22.86 -0.72 5.44
C GLY A 33 22.29 -1.61 6.55
N PRO A 34 23.13 -2.42 7.22
CA PRO A 34 22.67 -3.17 8.38
C PRO A 34 22.05 -2.18 9.39
N LEU A 35 20.75 -2.37 9.67
CA LEU A 35 20.03 -1.57 10.65
C LEU A 35 20.63 -1.76 12.04
N LYS A 36 20.26 -0.91 13.01
CA LYS A 36 20.73 -1.06 14.40
C LYS A 36 20.38 -2.43 15.00
N ALA A 37 19.29 -3.03 14.55
CA ALA A 37 18.88 -4.39 14.92
C ALA A 37 19.73 -5.51 14.26
N GLY A 38 20.70 -5.18 13.40
CA GLY A 38 21.57 -6.15 12.71
C GLY A 38 20.89 -6.94 11.59
N VAL A 39 19.69 -6.51 11.16
CA VAL A 39 18.91 -7.15 10.09
C VAL A 39 18.78 -6.18 8.92
N THR A 40 19.02 -6.67 7.71
CA THR A 40 18.73 -5.91 6.48
C THR A 40 17.25 -6.02 6.15
N VAL A 41 16.58 -4.87 5.98
CA VAL A 41 15.19 -4.79 5.54
C VAL A 41 15.16 -4.34 4.09
N THR A 42 14.49 -5.12 3.25
CA THR A 42 14.22 -4.79 1.85
C THR A 42 12.72 -4.79 1.61
N GLU A 43 12.27 -4.14 0.55
CA GLU A 43 10.88 -4.07 0.15
C GLU A 43 10.28 -5.47 -0.04
N THR A 44 10.98 -6.33 -0.77
CA THR A 44 10.57 -7.73 -0.98
C THR A 44 10.72 -8.58 0.27
N GLY A 45 11.74 -8.34 1.10
CA GLY A 45 11.96 -9.04 2.36
C GLY A 45 10.87 -8.74 3.39
N SER A 46 10.36 -7.50 3.41
CA SER A 46 9.32 -7.07 4.33
C SER A 46 8.00 -7.83 4.15
N LEU A 47 7.70 -8.27 2.92
CA LEU A 47 6.51 -9.07 2.61
C LEU A 47 6.49 -10.45 3.29
N ARG A 48 7.62 -10.93 3.83
CA ARG A 48 7.66 -12.16 4.64
C ARG A 48 6.95 -11.98 5.99
N MET A 49 6.78 -10.74 6.44
CA MET A 49 6.05 -10.43 7.66
C MET A 49 4.54 -10.42 7.37
N PRO A 50 3.73 -11.27 8.04
CA PRO A 50 2.30 -11.40 7.71
C PRO A 50 1.51 -10.10 7.80
N ALA A 51 1.83 -9.24 8.77
CA ALA A 51 1.18 -7.93 8.92
C ALA A 51 1.44 -7.01 7.72
N VAL A 52 2.69 -6.98 7.21
CA VAL A 52 3.06 -6.18 6.02
C VAL A 52 2.36 -6.76 4.79
N TRP A 53 2.42 -8.08 4.59
CA TRP A 53 1.73 -8.75 3.48
C TRP A 53 0.24 -8.41 3.46
N ARG A 54 -0.42 -8.50 4.62
CA ARG A 54 -1.85 -8.25 4.75
C ARG A 54 -2.19 -6.78 4.50
N ALA A 55 -1.43 -5.84 5.08
CA ALA A 55 -1.65 -4.41 4.88
C ALA A 55 -1.51 -4.01 3.40
N VAL A 56 -0.43 -4.45 2.75
CA VAL A 56 -0.20 -4.21 1.32
C VAL A 56 -1.30 -4.85 0.48
N SER A 57 -1.69 -6.08 0.79
CA SER A 57 -2.74 -6.79 0.06
C SER A 57 -4.10 -6.12 0.19
N VAL A 58 -4.47 -5.63 1.38
CA VAL A 58 -5.74 -4.93 1.60
C VAL A 58 -5.80 -3.67 0.73
N VAL A 59 -4.81 -2.78 0.85
CA VAL A 59 -4.82 -1.51 0.12
C VAL A 59 -4.75 -1.76 -1.39
N ALA A 60 -3.84 -2.63 -1.85
CA ALA A 60 -3.64 -2.88 -3.27
C ALA A 60 -4.84 -3.59 -3.92
N ASN A 61 -5.41 -4.62 -3.26
CA ASN A 61 -6.55 -5.35 -3.84
C ASN A 61 -7.80 -4.49 -3.85
N VAL A 62 -8.09 -3.78 -2.75
CA VAL A 62 -9.25 -2.90 -2.69
C VAL A 62 -9.14 -1.82 -3.76
N SER A 63 -8.00 -1.13 -3.83
CA SER A 63 -7.80 -0.05 -4.81
C SER A 63 -7.87 -0.54 -6.27
N ALA A 64 -7.30 -1.71 -6.57
CA ALA A 64 -7.31 -2.28 -7.91
C ALA A 64 -8.67 -2.89 -8.32
N SER A 65 -9.48 -3.31 -7.34
CA SER A 65 -10.82 -3.85 -7.58
C SER A 65 -11.86 -2.78 -7.93
N LEU A 66 -11.60 -1.53 -7.55
CA LEU A 66 -12.50 -0.43 -7.81
C LEU A 66 -12.55 -0.11 -9.31
N PRO A 67 -13.75 -0.02 -9.92
CA PRO A 67 -13.88 0.43 -11.30
C PRO A 67 -13.38 1.87 -11.46
N LEU A 68 -12.50 2.08 -12.43
CA LEU A 68 -12.02 3.40 -12.84
C LEU A 68 -12.78 3.79 -14.11
N HIS A 69 -13.81 4.62 -13.96
CA HIS A 69 -14.62 5.08 -15.08
C HIS A 69 -14.11 6.40 -15.64
N THR A 70 -14.38 6.62 -16.92
CA THR A 70 -14.03 7.85 -17.61
C THR A 70 -15.27 8.64 -18.01
N TYR A 71 -15.20 9.95 -17.88
CA TYR A 71 -16.31 10.87 -18.06
C TYR A 71 -15.91 12.10 -18.88
N THR A 72 -16.82 12.63 -19.67
CA THR A 72 -16.62 13.90 -20.39
C THR A 72 -16.70 15.08 -19.42
N VAL A 73 -15.76 16.01 -19.53
CA VAL A 73 -15.76 17.26 -18.76
C VAL A 73 -16.99 18.09 -19.13
N GLY A 74 -17.76 18.55 -18.14
CA GLY A 74 -18.97 19.33 -18.33
C GLY A 74 -20.24 18.47 -18.31
N THR A 75 -20.44 17.62 -19.32
CA THR A 75 -21.66 16.80 -19.44
C THR A 75 -21.68 15.60 -18.48
N LYS A 76 -20.51 15.11 -18.07
CA LYS A 76 -20.33 13.92 -17.22
C LYS A 76 -20.86 12.63 -17.86
N ASP A 77 -20.95 12.59 -19.19
CA ASP A 77 -21.31 11.36 -19.90
C ASP A 77 -20.19 10.32 -19.75
N LYS A 78 -20.57 9.06 -19.54
CA LYS A 78 -19.60 7.95 -19.44
C LYS A 78 -19.00 7.68 -20.82
N VAL A 79 -17.68 7.75 -20.91
CA VAL A 79 -16.90 7.44 -22.12
C VAL A 79 -16.11 6.17 -21.86
N SER A 80 -16.02 5.27 -22.83
CA SER A 80 -15.14 4.10 -22.73
C SER A 80 -13.77 4.41 -23.35
N VAL A 81 -12.70 4.09 -22.62
CA VAL A 81 -11.31 4.27 -23.09
C VAL A 81 -10.62 2.91 -23.06
N ASP A 82 -10.29 2.38 -24.24
CA ASP A 82 -9.74 1.03 -24.41
C ASP A 82 -8.46 0.80 -23.59
N LEU A 83 -7.57 1.80 -23.52
CA LEU A 83 -6.35 1.73 -22.71
C LEU A 83 -6.62 1.40 -21.23
N LEU A 84 -7.74 1.85 -20.66
CA LEU A 84 -8.05 1.58 -19.25
C LEU A 84 -8.73 0.23 -19.03
N GLU A 85 -9.42 -0.29 -20.04
CA GLU A 85 -10.04 -1.62 -20.02
C GLU A 85 -8.97 -2.71 -20.29
N ASN A 86 -8.11 -2.48 -21.28
CA ASN A 86 -7.06 -3.41 -21.73
C ASN A 86 -5.67 -2.73 -21.71
N PRO A 87 -5.11 -2.40 -20.53
CA PRO A 87 -3.88 -1.62 -20.44
C PRO A 87 -2.60 -2.38 -20.81
N HIS A 88 -2.65 -3.72 -20.86
CA HIS A 88 -1.50 -4.58 -21.08
C HIS A 88 -1.92 -5.84 -21.85
N PRO A 89 -1.07 -6.42 -22.74
CA PRO A 89 -1.41 -7.62 -23.49
C PRO A 89 -1.55 -8.89 -22.62
N GLU A 90 -0.68 -9.07 -21.62
CA GLU A 90 -0.68 -10.25 -20.74
C GLU A 90 -1.45 -10.07 -19.43
N LEU A 91 -1.24 -8.96 -18.72
CA LEU A 91 -1.86 -8.69 -17.43
C LEU A 91 -3.28 -8.18 -17.59
N THR A 92 -4.20 -8.72 -16.79
CA THR A 92 -5.52 -8.14 -16.63
C THR A 92 -5.43 -6.73 -16.04
N ARG A 93 -6.48 -5.91 -16.24
CA ARG A 93 -6.60 -4.59 -15.60
C ARG A 93 -6.34 -4.64 -14.10
N PHE A 94 -6.95 -5.63 -13.42
CA PHE A 94 -6.80 -5.81 -11.98
C PHE A 94 -5.34 -6.09 -11.59
N GLU A 95 -4.66 -7.01 -12.28
CA GLU A 95 -3.27 -7.37 -11.98
C GLU A 95 -2.30 -6.20 -12.17
N LEU A 96 -2.47 -5.43 -13.25
CA LEU A 96 -1.62 -4.26 -13.51
C LEU A 96 -1.80 -3.20 -12.42
N TRP A 97 -3.02 -2.79 -12.11
CA TRP A 97 -3.26 -1.76 -11.09
C TRP A 97 -2.88 -2.26 -9.69
N ARG A 98 -3.11 -3.54 -9.38
CA ARG A 98 -2.63 -4.15 -8.14
C ARG A 98 -1.12 -4.03 -8.04
N LEU A 99 -0.37 -4.34 -9.10
CA LEU A 99 1.08 -4.21 -9.13
C LEU A 99 1.53 -2.76 -8.94
N VAL A 100 0.84 -1.80 -9.57
CA VAL A 100 1.08 -0.35 -9.36
C VAL A 100 0.94 0.02 -7.89
N TYR A 101 -0.15 -0.38 -7.22
CA TYR A 101 -0.33 -0.08 -5.81
C TYR A 101 0.71 -0.78 -4.93
N VAL A 102 1.05 -2.05 -5.22
CA VAL A 102 2.14 -2.78 -4.53
C VAL A 102 3.46 -2.02 -4.66
N HIS A 103 3.80 -1.55 -5.86
CA HIS A 103 5.01 -0.76 -6.09
C HIS A 103 5.01 0.54 -5.27
N ARG A 104 3.89 1.28 -5.26
CA ARG A 104 3.73 2.50 -4.45
C ARG A 104 3.82 2.23 -2.95
N LEU A 105 3.23 1.15 -2.46
CA LEU A 105 3.21 0.79 -1.03
C LEU A 105 4.58 0.35 -0.52
N LEU A 106 5.37 -0.33 -1.35
CA LEU A 106 6.66 -0.88 -0.95
C LEU A 106 7.82 0.10 -1.21
N TRP A 107 7.95 0.58 -2.45
CA TRP A 107 9.06 1.47 -2.86
C TRP A 107 8.71 2.96 -2.81
N GLY A 108 7.45 3.31 -2.49
CA GLY A 108 6.99 4.70 -2.54
C GLY A 108 6.72 5.21 -3.95
N ASN A 109 6.96 4.40 -4.99
CA ASN A 109 6.92 4.83 -6.38
C ASN A 109 6.46 3.68 -7.28
N ALA A 110 5.63 3.99 -8.27
CA ALA A 110 5.34 3.07 -9.37
C ALA A 110 5.63 3.71 -10.73
N TYR A 111 6.21 2.92 -11.62
CA TYR A 111 6.61 3.35 -12.96
C TYR A 111 6.01 2.41 -13.99
N LEU A 112 5.33 2.98 -14.98
CA LEU A 112 4.87 2.25 -16.16
C LEU A 112 5.48 2.91 -17.41
N GLN A 113 6.05 2.11 -18.31
CA GLN A 113 6.43 2.57 -19.63
C GLN A 113 5.20 2.68 -20.52
N LYS A 114 5.02 3.85 -21.12
CA LYS A 114 3.98 4.14 -22.09
C LYS A 114 4.44 3.70 -23.46
N ILE A 115 3.69 2.79 -24.08
CA ILE A 115 3.88 2.43 -25.48
C ILE A 115 2.85 3.20 -26.28
N THR A 116 3.31 3.97 -27.26
CA THR A 116 2.46 4.81 -28.10
C THR A 116 2.33 4.24 -29.52
N ASN A 117 1.19 4.48 -30.15
CA ASN A 117 1.01 4.19 -31.58
C ASN A 117 1.61 5.32 -32.46
N GLY A 118 1.54 5.15 -33.79
CA GLY A 118 2.04 6.15 -34.75
C GLY A 118 1.35 7.52 -34.69
N ALA A 119 0.17 7.61 -34.07
CA ALA A 119 -0.54 8.87 -33.82
C ALA A 119 -0.19 9.52 -32.47
N GLY A 120 0.71 8.91 -31.68
CA GLY A 120 1.14 9.40 -30.38
C GLY A 120 0.19 9.08 -29.21
N ALA A 121 -0.89 8.32 -29.44
CA ALA A 121 -1.77 7.87 -28.38
C ALA A 121 -1.16 6.66 -27.64
N VAL A 122 -1.25 6.66 -26.31
CA VAL A 122 -0.76 5.54 -25.48
C VAL A 122 -1.71 4.35 -25.66
N VAL A 123 -1.14 3.21 -26.04
CA VAL A 123 -1.89 1.96 -26.29
C VAL A 123 -1.61 0.88 -25.25
N GLN A 124 -0.44 0.92 -24.59
CA GLN A 124 -0.09 -0.07 -23.56
C GLN A 124 0.75 0.56 -22.46
N LEU A 125 0.70 -0.07 -21.28
CA LEU A 125 1.43 0.31 -20.08
C LEU A 125 2.23 -0.87 -19.55
N TRP A 126 3.55 -0.81 -19.64
CA TRP A 126 4.44 -1.88 -19.19
C TRP A 126 5.03 -1.57 -17.82
N PRO A 127 4.79 -2.39 -16.78
CA PRO A 127 5.30 -2.12 -15.45
C PRO A 127 6.82 -2.28 -15.39
N ILE A 128 7.47 -1.29 -14.78
CA ILE A 128 8.91 -1.35 -14.49
C ILE A 128 9.06 -1.49 -12.98
N ARG A 129 9.93 -2.41 -12.56
CA ARG A 129 10.22 -2.55 -11.13
C ARG A 129 10.92 -1.30 -10.60
N PRO A 130 10.49 -0.71 -9.47
CA PRO A 130 11.03 0.57 -8.98
C PRO A 130 12.51 0.51 -8.57
N ASP A 131 13.03 -0.65 -8.21
CA ASP A 131 14.45 -0.86 -7.88
C ASP A 131 15.39 -0.62 -9.07
N ARG A 132 14.88 -0.66 -10.30
CA ARG A 132 15.64 -0.42 -11.54
C ARG A 132 15.58 1.03 -12.02
N VAL A 133 14.90 1.93 -11.30
CA VAL A 133 14.65 3.31 -11.74
C VAL A 133 15.30 4.30 -10.79
N GLN A 134 16.19 5.13 -11.32
CA GLN A 134 16.65 6.34 -10.64
C GLN A 134 16.01 7.56 -11.28
N VAL A 135 15.45 8.45 -10.45
CA VAL A 135 14.83 9.69 -10.93
C VAL A 135 15.75 10.85 -10.62
N ASP A 136 15.88 11.77 -11.58
CA ASP A 136 16.66 12.99 -11.42
C ASP A 136 15.94 14.18 -12.06
N ARG A 137 16.50 15.38 -11.91
CA ARG A 137 16.08 16.58 -12.62
C ARG A 137 17.25 17.19 -13.38
N GLU A 138 17.05 17.34 -14.68
CA GLU A 138 17.89 18.12 -15.57
C GLU A 138 17.28 19.50 -15.81
N ARG A 139 18.03 20.39 -16.49
CA ARG A 139 17.52 21.69 -16.90
C ARG A 139 16.31 21.50 -17.84
N PRO A 140 15.17 22.17 -17.60
CA PRO A 140 14.03 22.15 -18.51
C PRO A 140 14.41 22.49 -19.95
N SER A 141 13.84 21.75 -20.89
CA SER A 141 13.96 21.98 -22.34
C SER A 141 12.58 21.97 -22.99
N GLU A 142 12.48 22.37 -24.27
CA GLU A 142 11.21 22.30 -25.01
C GLU A 142 10.64 20.86 -25.03
N ASP A 143 11.51 19.86 -25.19
CA ASP A 143 11.10 18.45 -25.20
C ASP A 143 10.76 17.89 -23.82
N ASN A 144 11.36 18.44 -22.76
CA ASN A 144 11.10 18.08 -21.36
C ASN A 144 10.93 19.33 -20.50
N PRO A 145 9.74 19.96 -20.51
CA PRO A 145 9.49 21.19 -19.78
C PRO A 145 9.60 21.03 -18.25
N SER A 146 9.44 19.80 -17.75
CA SER A 146 9.55 19.52 -16.32
C SER A 146 10.99 19.35 -15.83
N GLY A 147 11.93 19.11 -16.74
CA GLY A 147 13.31 18.69 -16.42
C GLY A 147 13.42 17.30 -15.78
N LYS A 148 12.31 16.64 -15.42
CA LYS A 148 12.32 15.33 -14.77
C LYS A 148 12.83 14.25 -15.72
N VAL A 149 13.73 13.40 -15.27
CA VAL A 149 14.28 12.29 -16.07
C VAL A 149 14.29 11.00 -15.29
N PHE A 150 14.21 9.88 -16.01
CA PHE A 150 14.22 8.53 -15.47
C PHE A 150 15.38 7.77 -16.09
N TRP A 151 16.28 7.28 -15.26
CA TRP A 151 17.36 6.39 -15.65
C TRP A 151 16.97 4.97 -15.29
N ILE A 152 16.63 4.18 -16.31
CA ILE A 152 16.18 2.81 -16.15
C ILE A 152 17.35 1.88 -16.42
N GLN A 153 17.66 1.01 -15.48
CA GLN A 153 18.63 -0.06 -15.69
C GLN A 153 17.99 -1.19 -16.49
N ALA A 154 18.42 -1.40 -17.73
CA ALA A 154 18.03 -2.52 -18.58
C ALA A 154 18.65 -3.85 -18.09
N GLU A 155 18.19 -4.97 -18.62
CA GLU A 155 18.62 -6.31 -18.14
C GLU A 155 20.07 -6.63 -18.47
N ASP A 156 20.58 -6.03 -19.54
CA ASP A 156 21.99 -6.03 -19.96
C ASP A 156 22.88 -5.11 -19.10
N GLY A 157 22.30 -4.42 -18.11
CA GLY A 157 22.98 -3.46 -17.25
C GLY A 157 23.13 -2.06 -17.86
N ALA A 158 22.68 -1.83 -19.09
CA ALA A 158 22.70 -0.51 -19.71
C ALA A 158 21.75 0.45 -18.97
N ARG A 159 22.15 1.71 -18.84
CA ARG A 159 21.29 2.77 -18.27
C ARG A 159 20.63 3.54 -19.40
N VAL A 160 19.31 3.46 -19.45
CA VAL A 160 18.51 4.04 -20.51
C VAL A 160 17.80 5.28 -19.98
N ARG A 161 18.03 6.43 -20.62
CA ARG A 161 17.37 7.69 -20.30
C ARG A 161 15.95 7.69 -20.88
N ARG A 162 14.99 8.07 -20.05
CA ARG A 162 13.59 8.28 -20.42
C ARG A 162 13.04 9.56 -19.81
N THR A 163 11.97 10.07 -20.42
CA THR A 163 11.29 11.29 -20.00
C THR A 163 9.86 11.02 -19.49
N PRO A 164 9.17 11.99 -18.87
CA PRO A 164 7.77 11.85 -18.50
C PRO A 164 6.83 11.65 -19.69
N LYS A 165 7.26 11.89 -20.94
CA LYS A 165 6.48 11.52 -22.13
C LYS A 165 6.41 10.00 -22.31
N GLU A 166 7.44 9.29 -21.88
CA GLU A 166 7.59 7.84 -22.06
C GLU A 166 7.28 7.04 -20.78
N ILE A 167 7.40 7.65 -19.60
CA ILE A 167 7.18 6.99 -18.31
C ILE A 167 6.04 7.67 -17.57
N LEU A 168 5.03 6.87 -17.24
CA LEU A 168 4.01 7.23 -16.25
C LEU A 168 4.58 6.96 -14.87
N HIS A 169 4.75 8.02 -14.07
CA HIS A 169 5.24 7.91 -12.70
C HIS A 169 4.12 8.28 -11.71
N LEU A 170 3.79 7.33 -10.83
CA LEU A 170 2.87 7.50 -9.71
C LEU A 170 3.65 7.48 -8.38
N PRO A 171 4.07 8.63 -7.84
CA PRO A 171 4.67 8.69 -6.51
C PRO A 171 3.62 8.50 -5.40
N ALA A 172 4.06 7.95 -4.28
CA ALA A 172 3.37 8.01 -2.99
C ALA A 172 3.79 9.27 -2.22
N LEU A 173 3.55 9.31 -0.91
CA LEU A 173 3.97 10.40 -0.04
C LEU A 173 5.49 10.63 -0.16
N GLY A 174 5.91 11.88 -0.37
CA GLY A 174 7.32 12.27 -0.47
C GLY A 174 7.49 13.76 -0.22
N TYR A 175 8.73 14.20 0.02
CA TYR A 175 9.07 15.58 0.41
C TYR A 175 10.02 16.30 -0.56
N ASP A 176 10.60 15.60 -1.54
CA ASP A 176 11.58 16.16 -2.48
C ASP A 176 10.94 16.80 -3.75
N GLY A 177 9.64 16.58 -3.96
CA GLY A 177 8.93 17.02 -5.18
C GLY A 177 9.35 16.28 -6.47
N VAL A 178 10.09 15.16 -6.34
CA VAL A 178 10.61 14.36 -7.45
C VAL A 178 10.15 12.90 -7.32
N THR A 179 10.28 12.30 -6.14
CA THR A 179 9.94 10.90 -5.84
C THR A 179 9.13 10.76 -4.55
N GLY A 180 8.36 9.68 -4.45
CA GLY A 180 7.78 9.24 -3.19
C GLY A 180 8.85 8.57 -2.32
N CYS A 181 8.66 8.66 -1.00
CA CYS A 181 9.48 7.96 -0.02
C CYS A 181 8.98 6.52 0.14
N SER A 182 9.91 5.56 0.21
CA SER A 182 9.55 4.17 0.52
C SER A 182 9.07 4.07 1.97
N PRO A 183 7.81 3.62 2.23
CA PRO A 183 7.33 3.39 3.59
C PRO A 183 8.17 2.32 4.31
N ILE A 184 8.57 1.27 3.58
CA ILE A 184 9.41 0.20 4.13
C ILE A 184 10.77 0.71 4.59
N ARG A 185 11.43 1.58 3.80
CA ARG A 185 12.71 2.19 4.22
C ARG A 185 12.51 3.16 5.37
N ALA A 186 11.45 3.96 5.35
CA ALA A 186 11.14 4.91 6.41
C ALA A 186 10.90 4.22 7.77
N ALA A 187 10.26 3.04 7.77
CA ALA A 187 10.00 2.24 8.97
C ALA A 187 10.95 1.05 9.12
N ALA A 188 12.11 1.08 8.45
CA ALA A 188 13.00 -0.08 8.38
C ALA A 188 13.43 -0.55 9.77
N GLU A 189 13.71 0.36 10.71
CA GLU A 189 14.07 0.01 12.08
C GLU A 189 12.95 -0.73 12.84
N GLY A 190 11.70 -0.27 12.74
CA GLY A 190 10.55 -0.92 13.39
C GLY A 190 10.30 -2.32 12.81
N ILE A 191 10.33 -2.44 11.49
CA ILE A 191 10.21 -3.74 10.78
C ILE A 191 11.40 -4.65 11.13
N GLY A 192 12.61 -4.09 11.16
CA GLY A 192 13.85 -4.80 11.48
C GLY A 192 13.85 -5.37 12.90
N LEU A 193 13.34 -4.59 13.87
CA LEU A 193 13.13 -5.04 15.24
C LEU A 193 12.16 -6.22 15.29
N GLY A 194 11.06 -6.17 14.52
CA GLY A 194 10.10 -7.27 14.42
C GLY A 194 10.73 -8.55 13.88
N ILE A 195 11.47 -8.44 12.78
CA ILE A 195 12.19 -9.58 12.18
C ILE A 195 13.25 -10.13 13.15
N ALA A 196 13.97 -9.28 13.85
CA ALA A 196 14.98 -9.69 14.83
C ALA A 196 14.36 -10.41 16.03
N ALA A 197 13.23 -9.90 16.55
CA ALA A 197 12.47 -10.54 17.62
C ALA A 197 11.95 -11.91 17.18
N GLU A 198 11.42 -12.01 15.95
CA GLU A 198 10.96 -13.27 15.37
C GLU A 198 12.10 -14.29 15.22
N ARG A 199 13.25 -13.89 14.67
CA ARG A 199 14.44 -14.77 14.56
C ARG A 199 14.93 -15.24 15.93
N SER A 200 14.94 -14.34 16.91
CA SER A 200 15.37 -14.67 18.27
C SER A 200 14.44 -15.68 18.92
N ALA A 201 13.13 -15.51 18.75
CA ALA A 201 12.13 -16.47 19.23
C ALA A 201 12.20 -17.80 18.48
N ALA A 202 12.29 -17.78 17.15
CA ALA A 202 12.44 -19.00 16.36
C ALA A 202 13.68 -19.80 16.77
N LYS A 203 14.80 -19.12 17.08
CA LYS A 203 16.01 -19.76 17.61
C LYS A 203 15.80 -20.31 19.02
N LEU A 204 15.11 -19.57 19.89
CA LEU A 204 14.79 -20.02 21.25
C LEU A 204 13.95 -21.29 21.21
N TYR A 205 12.79 -21.26 20.57
CA TYR A 205 11.87 -22.41 20.48
C TYR A 205 12.43 -23.54 19.62
N GLY A 206 13.09 -23.24 18.51
CA GLY A 206 13.64 -24.24 17.58
C GLY A 206 14.86 -25.00 18.13
N SER A 207 15.57 -24.43 19.11
CA SER A 207 16.71 -25.09 19.74
C SER A 207 16.31 -26.24 20.68
N GLY A 208 15.03 -26.36 21.06
CA GLY A 208 14.51 -27.36 22.00
C GLY A 208 14.86 -27.09 23.47
N ASN A 209 15.78 -26.16 23.73
CA ASN A 209 16.30 -25.86 25.07
C ASN A 209 15.83 -24.47 25.50
N MET A 210 14.60 -24.40 26.01
CA MET A 210 13.91 -23.16 26.40
C MET A 210 14.56 -22.44 27.58
N ILE A 211 15.49 -23.10 28.27
CA ILE A 211 16.13 -22.59 29.46
C ILE A 211 17.61 -22.36 29.18
N SER A 212 18.03 -21.10 29.12
CA SER A 212 19.44 -20.79 29.29
C SER A 212 19.83 -21.14 30.72
N GLY A 213 20.98 -21.76 30.93
CA GLY A 213 21.43 -22.11 32.27
C GLY A 213 22.94 -22.20 32.34
N VAL A 214 23.44 -22.24 33.57
CA VAL A 214 24.85 -22.46 33.85
C VAL A 214 25.03 -23.90 34.27
N LEU A 215 25.95 -24.61 33.62
CA LEU A 215 26.44 -25.89 34.13
C LEU A 215 27.45 -25.59 35.21
N GLN A 216 27.09 -25.88 36.46
CA GLN A 216 27.92 -25.66 37.63
C GLN A 216 28.44 -26.99 38.14
N THR A 217 29.75 -27.09 38.39
CA THR A 217 30.37 -28.23 39.08
C THR A 217 31.28 -27.68 40.19
N GLU A 218 31.40 -28.44 41.28
CA GLU A 218 32.33 -28.14 42.37
C GLU A 218 33.78 -28.52 42.03
N GLN A 219 33.99 -29.29 40.95
CA GLN A 219 35.31 -29.73 40.51
C GLN A 219 36.01 -28.69 39.64
N ARG A 220 37.33 -28.51 39.84
CA ARG A 220 38.15 -27.69 38.93
C ARG A 220 38.36 -28.44 37.62
N LEU A 221 37.71 -27.97 36.57
CA LEU A 221 37.90 -28.47 35.21
C LEU A 221 39.06 -27.75 34.52
N ASN A 222 39.87 -28.49 33.77
CA ASN A 222 40.77 -27.90 32.78
C ASN A 222 39.99 -27.49 31.51
N ALA A 223 40.63 -26.74 30.60
CA ALA A 223 39.95 -26.19 29.40
C ALA A 223 39.37 -27.28 28.47
N GLU A 224 40.07 -28.42 28.33
CA GLU A 224 39.61 -29.55 27.51
C GLU A 224 38.39 -30.24 28.13
N GLN A 225 38.41 -30.47 29.44
CA GLN A 225 37.30 -31.08 30.19
C GLN A 225 36.06 -30.18 30.15
N ALA A 226 36.23 -28.87 30.30
CA ALA A 226 35.12 -27.92 30.18
C ALA A 226 34.52 -27.90 28.76
N ALA A 227 35.36 -27.98 27.74
CA ALA A 227 34.91 -28.05 26.35
C ALA A 227 34.18 -29.38 26.06
N ALA A 228 34.70 -30.51 26.53
CA ALA A 228 34.09 -31.82 26.40
C ALA A 228 32.73 -31.90 27.12
N LEU A 229 32.64 -31.38 28.35
CA LEU A 229 31.39 -31.31 29.11
C LEU A 229 30.34 -30.46 28.38
N LYS A 230 30.74 -29.30 27.85
CA LYS A 230 29.86 -28.43 27.05
C LYS A 230 29.40 -29.09 25.75
N ALA A 231 30.29 -29.83 25.08
CA ALA A 231 29.97 -30.56 23.85
C ALA A 231 28.98 -31.70 24.12
N ASN A 232 29.21 -32.50 25.16
CA ASN A 232 28.33 -33.59 25.59
C ASN A 232 26.94 -33.06 25.99
N TRP A 233 26.89 -31.94 26.72
CA TRP A 233 25.62 -31.29 27.06
C TRP A 233 24.87 -30.83 25.81
N ARG A 234 25.55 -30.17 24.87
CA ARG A 234 24.92 -29.74 23.61
C ARG A 234 24.43 -30.90 22.76
N ALA A 235 25.14 -32.03 22.76
CA ALA A 235 24.72 -33.21 22.03
C ALA A 235 23.45 -33.84 22.62
N LYS A 236 23.33 -33.87 23.95
CA LYS A 236 22.17 -34.46 24.66
C LYS A 236 20.98 -33.54 24.81
N MET A 237 21.18 -32.23 24.84
CA MET A 237 20.13 -31.23 25.08
C MET A 237 19.88 -30.31 23.87
N GLY A 238 20.42 -30.66 22.70
CA GLY A 238 20.30 -29.88 21.47
C GLY A 238 19.26 -30.47 20.51
N GLY A 239 18.34 -29.62 20.05
CA GLY A 239 17.33 -29.97 19.04
C GLY A 239 15.98 -30.34 19.65
N SER A 240 14.90 -30.14 18.87
CA SER A 240 13.52 -30.35 19.36
C SER A 240 13.21 -31.81 19.72
N GLN A 241 13.90 -32.78 19.11
CA GLN A 241 13.75 -34.21 19.41
C GLN A 241 14.42 -34.63 20.72
N ALA A 242 15.46 -33.92 21.16
CA ALA A 242 16.20 -34.21 22.38
C ALA A 242 15.59 -33.56 23.64
N ALA A 243 14.56 -32.71 23.47
CA ALA A 243 13.91 -31.98 24.57
C ALA A 243 13.21 -32.90 25.60
N HIS A 244 13.01 -34.18 25.28
CA HIS A 244 12.42 -35.20 26.16
C HIS A 244 13.42 -36.26 26.62
N ASP A 245 14.70 -36.14 26.27
CA ASP A 245 15.73 -37.10 26.68
C ASP A 245 16.24 -36.78 28.10
N VAL A 246 16.61 -37.80 28.87
CA VAL A 246 17.08 -37.65 30.24
C VAL A 246 18.58 -37.35 30.21
N ALA A 247 18.94 -36.08 30.38
CA ALA A 247 20.34 -35.67 30.42
C ALA A 247 21.03 -36.12 31.72
N VAL A 248 21.84 -37.18 31.62
CA VAL A 248 22.78 -37.56 32.67
C VAL A 248 24.03 -36.69 32.59
N LEU A 249 24.28 -35.95 33.68
CA LEU A 249 25.44 -35.07 33.88
C LEU A 249 26.53 -35.80 34.68
N ASP A 250 27.78 -35.70 34.21
CA ASP A 250 28.96 -36.31 34.83
C ASP A 250 29.61 -35.35 35.85
N SER A 251 30.52 -35.85 36.69
CA SER A 251 31.45 -35.05 37.52
C SER A 251 30.78 -34.07 38.50
N GLY A 252 29.61 -34.46 39.04
CA GLY A 252 28.85 -33.63 39.97
C GLY A 252 28.29 -32.34 39.35
N ALA A 253 28.21 -32.26 38.01
CA ALA A 253 27.66 -31.11 37.33
C ALA A 253 26.14 -31.01 37.56
N SER A 254 25.68 -29.83 37.96
CA SER A 254 24.27 -29.47 38.07
C SER A 254 23.93 -28.40 37.03
N PHE A 255 22.78 -28.53 36.40
CA PHE A 255 22.25 -27.49 35.51
C PHE A 255 21.42 -26.52 36.34
N GLN A 256 21.90 -25.28 36.48
CA GLN A 256 21.14 -24.21 37.12
C GLN A 256 20.38 -23.43 36.04
N PRO A 257 19.04 -23.57 35.99
CA PRO A 257 18.24 -22.83 35.03
C PRO A 257 18.28 -21.34 35.34
N VAL A 258 18.70 -20.52 34.37
CA VAL A 258 18.46 -19.07 34.42
C VAL A 258 17.02 -18.86 33.96
N ALA A 259 16.10 -18.85 34.92
CA ALA A 259 14.70 -18.57 34.68
C ALA A 259 14.56 -17.14 34.11
N MET A 260 13.95 -16.99 32.94
CA MET A 260 13.48 -15.70 32.43
C MET A 260 12.00 -15.54 32.82
N PRO A 261 11.66 -14.79 33.90
CA PRO A 261 10.36 -14.93 34.55
C PRO A 261 9.18 -14.30 33.80
N TYR A 262 9.40 -13.57 32.70
CA TYR A 262 8.37 -12.70 32.08
C TYR A 262 8.26 -12.81 30.55
N LYS A 263 8.85 -13.84 29.93
CA LYS A 263 9.17 -13.80 28.50
C LYS A 263 7.97 -14.02 27.58
N ASP A 264 7.07 -14.94 27.88
CA ASP A 264 6.05 -15.36 26.90
C ASP A 264 4.93 -14.34 26.72
N SER A 265 4.42 -13.74 27.80
CA SER A 265 3.36 -12.71 27.72
C SER A 265 3.87 -11.40 27.11
N GLN A 266 5.06 -10.93 27.51
CA GLN A 266 5.69 -9.74 26.92
C GLN A 266 6.08 -9.96 25.46
N PHE A 267 6.49 -11.18 25.09
CA PHE A 267 6.78 -11.52 23.70
C PHE A 267 5.53 -11.47 22.82
N LEU A 268 4.43 -12.07 23.25
CA LEU A 268 3.15 -11.99 22.53
C LEU A 268 2.66 -10.54 22.41
N GLU A 269 2.74 -9.76 23.49
CA GLU A 269 2.38 -8.34 23.46
C GLU A 269 3.25 -7.54 22.48
N SER A 270 4.57 -7.82 22.44
CA SER A 270 5.47 -7.18 21.48
C SER A 270 5.12 -7.50 20.02
N ARG A 271 4.69 -8.75 19.73
CA ARG A 271 4.23 -9.14 18.39
C ARG A 271 2.93 -8.43 18.01
N MET A 272 2.00 -8.29 18.95
CA MET A 272 0.75 -7.56 18.70
C MET A 272 0.98 -6.07 18.49
N PHE A 273 1.93 -5.48 19.22
CA PHE A 273 2.34 -4.09 19.00
C PHE A 273 2.93 -3.88 17.61
N GLN A 274 3.76 -4.82 17.12
CA GLN A 274 4.32 -4.76 15.75
C GLN A 274 3.23 -4.75 14.67
N VAL A 275 2.16 -5.54 14.83
CA VAL A 275 1.01 -5.50 13.89
C VAL A 275 0.39 -4.10 13.87
N THR A 276 0.27 -3.46 15.04
CA THR A 276 -0.29 -2.11 15.17
C THR A 276 0.63 -1.04 14.56
N GLU A 277 1.94 -1.19 14.69
CA GLU A 277 2.93 -0.29 14.08
C GLU A 277 2.86 -0.34 12.54
N VAL A 278 2.72 -1.54 11.98
CA VAL A 278 2.54 -1.74 10.53
C VAL A 278 1.21 -1.16 10.05
N ALA A 279 0.12 -1.40 10.79
CA ALA A 279 -1.18 -0.80 10.54
C ALA A 279 -1.07 0.73 10.46
N ARG A 280 -0.40 1.35 11.45
CA ARG A 280 -0.17 2.80 11.49
C ARG A 280 0.62 3.29 10.29
N MET A 281 1.67 2.58 9.88
CA MET A 281 2.49 2.97 8.74
C MET A 281 1.70 2.99 7.43
N PHE A 282 0.83 2.00 7.21
CA PHE A 282 0.06 1.89 5.97
C PHE A 282 -1.31 2.59 6.02
N GLY A 283 -1.69 3.20 7.15
CA GLY A 283 -3.00 3.81 7.31
C GLY A 283 -4.15 2.80 7.38
N VAL A 284 -3.86 1.52 7.62
CA VAL A 284 -4.85 0.43 7.61
C VAL A 284 -5.36 0.18 9.04
N PRO A 285 -6.67 0.25 9.30
CA PRO A 285 -7.24 -0.12 10.59
C PRO A 285 -6.82 -1.53 11.06
N PRO A 286 -6.46 -1.73 12.34
CA PRO A 286 -5.98 -3.02 12.85
C PRO A 286 -6.92 -4.21 12.59
N PHE A 287 -8.23 -3.99 12.60
CA PHE A 287 -9.21 -5.06 12.34
C PHE A 287 -9.10 -5.63 10.91
N LEU A 288 -8.67 -4.82 9.92
CA LEU A 288 -8.43 -5.29 8.55
C LEU A 288 -7.17 -6.16 8.45
N LEU A 289 -6.27 -6.06 9.44
CA LEU A 289 -5.12 -6.94 9.64
C LEU A 289 -5.44 -8.16 10.52
N MET A 290 -6.70 -8.39 10.86
CA MET A 290 -7.15 -9.45 11.78
C MET A 290 -6.67 -9.28 13.23
N ALA A 291 -6.29 -8.07 13.63
CA ALA A 291 -5.95 -7.74 15.01
C ALA A 291 -7.17 -7.13 15.72
N THR A 292 -7.98 -7.97 16.37
CA THR A 292 -9.27 -7.58 16.98
C THR A 292 -9.28 -7.63 18.51
N GLU A 293 -8.21 -8.05 19.17
CA GLU A 293 -8.15 -8.31 20.62
C GLU A 293 -8.56 -7.11 21.51
N LYS A 294 -8.32 -5.88 21.06
CA LYS A 294 -8.68 -4.64 21.79
C LYS A 294 -9.92 -3.93 21.24
N SER A 295 -10.56 -4.48 20.21
CA SER A 295 -11.74 -3.87 19.60
C SER A 295 -13.00 -4.49 20.21
N THR A 296 -13.60 -3.79 21.16
CA THR A 296 -14.89 -4.16 21.78
C THR A 296 -16.10 -3.78 20.91
N SER A 297 -15.87 -3.17 19.75
CA SER A 297 -16.90 -2.64 18.86
C SER A 297 -17.43 -3.71 17.92
N TRP A 298 -18.38 -4.52 18.37
CA TRP A 298 -19.15 -5.38 17.46
C TRP A 298 -20.14 -4.54 16.64
N GLY A 299 -20.13 -4.69 15.31
CA GLY A 299 -21.07 -4.06 14.37
C GLY A 299 -20.72 -2.61 13.99
N THR A 300 -21.48 -1.64 14.51
CA THR A 300 -21.51 -0.24 14.02
C THR A 300 -20.18 0.49 14.14
N GLY A 301 -19.37 0.20 15.17
CA GLY A 301 -18.06 0.84 15.34
C GLY A 301 -17.01 0.38 14.31
N LEU A 302 -17.08 -0.87 13.83
CA LEU A 302 -16.19 -1.36 12.78
C LEU A 302 -16.57 -0.79 11.41
N GLU A 303 -17.86 -0.64 11.15
CA GLU A 303 -18.37 0.00 9.92
C GLU A 303 -17.91 1.47 9.84
N GLN A 304 -18.02 2.22 10.94
CA GLN A 304 -17.51 3.59 11.01
C GLN A 304 -15.99 3.66 10.78
N GLN A 305 -15.22 2.71 11.32
CA GLN A 305 -13.78 2.63 11.06
C GLN A 305 -13.47 2.27 9.59
N ALA A 306 -14.24 1.37 8.97
CA ALA A 306 -14.11 1.03 7.56
C ALA A 306 -14.41 2.24 6.66
N GLN A 307 -15.48 2.99 6.96
CA GLN A 307 -15.81 4.23 6.26
C GLN A 307 -14.76 5.31 6.48
N GLY A 308 -14.23 5.42 7.70
CA GLY A 308 -13.13 6.30 8.04
C GLY A 308 -11.86 6.00 7.24
N PHE A 309 -11.51 4.71 7.09
CA PHE A 309 -10.40 4.29 6.24
C PHE A 309 -10.58 4.72 4.78
N VAL A 310 -11.78 4.54 4.22
CA VAL A 310 -12.06 4.95 2.84
C VAL A 310 -11.93 6.47 2.69
N THR A 311 -12.52 7.22 3.62
CA THR A 311 -12.59 8.69 3.58
C THR A 311 -11.23 9.36 3.80
N TRP A 312 -10.47 8.89 4.79
CA TRP A 312 -9.28 9.59 5.28
C TRP A 312 -7.97 9.05 4.73
N ASP A 313 -7.92 7.79 4.26
CA ASP A 313 -6.71 7.22 3.68
C ASP A 313 -6.91 6.72 2.25
N LEU A 314 -7.78 5.74 2.02
CA LEU A 314 -7.91 5.08 0.72
C LEU A 314 -8.11 6.08 -0.43
N ALA A 315 -9.13 6.93 -0.31
CA ALA A 315 -9.50 7.90 -1.33
C ALA A 315 -8.45 9.01 -1.53
N PRO A 316 -8.00 9.75 -0.51
CA PRO A 316 -7.04 10.85 -0.69
C PRO A 316 -5.61 10.37 -0.93
N THR A 317 -5.15 9.29 -0.30
CA THR A 317 -3.76 8.83 -0.39
C THR A 317 -3.50 8.03 -1.67
N TRP A 318 -4.45 7.17 -2.06
CA TRP A 318 -4.21 6.17 -3.11
C TRP A 318 -5.02 6.42 -4.38
N LEU A 319 -6.34 6.61 -4.27
CA LEU A 319 -7.24 6.68 -5.42
C LEU A 319 -7.14 8.02 -6.14
N THR A 320 -7.37 9.13 -5.45
CA THR A 320 -7.41 10.49 -6.04
C THR A 320 -6.12 10.86 -6.78
N PRO A 321 -4.91 10.59 -6.25
CA PRO A 321 -3.67 10.85 -6.99
C PRO A 321 -3.55 10.00 -8.26
N THR A 322 -4.08 8.78 -8.24
CA THR A 322 -4.11 7.88 -9.40
C THR A 322 -5.09 8.41 -10.45
N GLU A 323 -6.31 8.81 -10.06
CA GLU A 323 -7.30 9.45 -10.95
C GLU A 323 -6.71 10.67 -11.66
N GLN A 324 -6.08 11.57 -10.90
CA GLN A 324 -5.51 12.80 -11.43
C GLN A 324 -4.32 12.51 -12.35
N ARG A 325 -3.49 11.53 -12.01
CA ARG A 325 -2.34 11.15 -12.83
C ARG A 325 -2.78 10.50 -14.14
N VAL A 326 -3.73 9.57 -14.10
CA VAL A 326 -4.32 8.93 -15.28
C VAL A 326 -4.99 9.99 -16.17
N THR A 327 -5.82 10.85 -15.59
CA THR A 327 -6.49 11.94 -16.32
C THR A 327 -5.50 12.86 -17.00
N LYS A 328 -4.43 13.26 -16.31
CA LYS A 328 -3.46 14.21 -16.83
C LYS A 328 -2.57 13.63 -17.93
N GLU A 329 -2.15 12.37 -17.80
CA GLU A 329 -1.08 11.82 -18.65
C GLU A 329 -1.55 10.79 -19.68
N LEU A 330 -2.71 10.17 -19.49
CA LEU A 330 -3.20 9.09 -20.36
C LEU A 330 -4.47 9.46 -21.12
N LEU A 331 -5.22 10.47 -20.67
CA LEU A 331 -6.51 10.83 -21.25
C LEU A 331 -6.47 12.16 -22.04
N PRO A 332 -7.35 12.33 -23.03
CA PRO A 332 -7.57 13.62 -23.68
C PRO A 332 -8.05 14.67 -22.67
N LYS A 333 -7.78 15.95 -22.93
CA LYS A 333 -8.18 17.07 -22.04
C LYS A 333 -9.69 17.18 -21.80
N THR A 334 -10.50 16.60 -22.66
CA THR A 334 -11.97 16.59 -22.58
C THR A 334 -12.53 15.47 -21.69
N VAL A 335 -11.68 14.55 -21.22
CA VAL A 335 -12.09 13.37 -20.46
C VAL A 335 -11.33 13.29 -19.14
N TYR A 336 -12.01 12.89 -18.06
CA TYR A 336 -11.39 12.64 -16.77
C TYR A 336 -11.75 11.25 -16.23
N ALA A 337 -10.84 10.67 -15.45
CA ALA A 337 -11.03 9.39 -14.77
C ALA A 337 -11.51 9.59 -13.32
N LYS A 338 -12.41 8.72 -12.85
CA LYS A 338 -12.91 8.71 -11.48
C LYS A 338 -13.18 7.28 -11.01
N TYR A 339 -12.70 6.93 -9.82
CA TYR A 339 -13.01 5.67 -9.17
C TYR A 339 -14.43 5.68 -8.61
N GLN A 340 -15.13 4.56 -8.80
CA GLN A 340 -16.44 4.32 -8.22
C GLN A 340 -16.31 3.76 -6.80
N VAL A 341 -16.12 4.64 -5.83
CA VAL A 341 -15.94 4.26 -4.41
C VAL A 341 -17.23 3.78 -3.74
N GLY A 342 -18.39 4.14 -4.31
CA GLY A 342 -19.70 3.76 -3.77
C GLY A 342 -19.83 2.26 -3.48
N GLY A 343 -19.17 1.42 -4.28
CA GLY A 343 -19.09 -0.03 -4.10
C GLY A 343 -18.59 -0.50 -2.73
N LEU A 344 -17.64 0.21 -2.13
CA LEU A 344 -17.09 -0.14 -0.80
C LEU A 344 -18.01 0.28 0.33
N LEU A 345 -18.81 1.33 0.10
CA LEU A 345 -19.84 1.79 1.01
C LEU A 345 -21.13 0.93 0.92
N ARG A 346 -21.20 -0.02 -0.01
CA ARG A 346 -22.35 -0.93 -0.22
C ARG A 346 -22.51 -2.02 0.87
N GLY A 347 -21.59 -2.13 1.82
CA GLY A 347 -21.53 -3.21 2.82
C GLY A 347 -22.75 -3.30 3.74
N ASP A 348 -23.50 -2.21 3.92
CA ASP A 348 -24.74 -2.17 4.69
C ASP A 348 -25.96 -2.06 3.75
N SER A 349 -26.70 -3.17 3.59
CA SER A 349 -27.92 -3.21 2.79
C SER A 349 -29.05 -2.35 3.38
N ALA A 350 -29.06 -2.13 4.69
CA ALA A 350 -30.04 -1.28 5.36
C ALA A 350 -29.75 0.20 5.09
N ALA A 351 -28.51 0.67 5.28
CA ALA A 351 -28.13 2.04 4.90
C ALA A 351 -28.31 2.31 3.39
N ARG A 352 -27.99 1.33 2.54
CA ARG A 352 -28.18 1.37 1.07
C ARG A 352 -29.66 1.50 0.70
N ALA A 353 -30.55 0.75 1.35
CA ALA A 353 -32.00 0.87 1.16
C ALA A 353 -32.54 2.22 1.67
N LEU A 354 -32.06 2.69 2.82
CA LEU A 354 -32.44 3.99 3.39
C LEU A 354 -31.97 5.15 2.50
N PHE A 355 -30.76 5.08 1.93
CA PHE A 355 -30.25 6.08 0.99
C PHE A 355 -31.11 6.14 -0.28
N TYR A 356 -31.37 5.01 -0.93
CA TYR A 356 -32.23 5.00 -2.14
C TYR A 356 -33.65 5.46 -1.84
N ARG A 357 -34.20 5.08 -0.69
CA ARG A 357 -35.50 5.58 -0.23
C ARG A 357 -35.48 7.09 -0.06
N ALA A 358 -34.52 7.64 0.68
CA ALA A 358 -34.42 9.07 0.90
C ALA A 358 -34.28 9.85 -0.41
N MET A 359 -33.43 9.39 -1.33
CA MET A 359 -33.22 10.03 -2.64
C MET A 359 -34.45 9.94 -3.55
N ARG A 360 -35.22 8.84 -3.47
CA ARG A 360 -36.46 8.67 -4.23
C ARG A 360 -37.63 9.44 -3.63
N ASP A 361 -37.68 9.57 -2.30
CA ASP A 361 -38.69 10.33 -1.56
C ASP A 361 -38.56 11.85 -1.84
N VAL A 362 -37.34 12.37 -1.97
CA VAL A 362 -37.10 13.78 -2.35
C VAL A 362 -37.17 14.05 -3.86
N GLY A 363 -37.37 13.00 -4.67
CA GLY A 363 -37.40 13.13 -6.13
C GLY A 363 -36.06 13.38 -6.80
N ALA A 364 -34.94 13.12 -6.11
CA ALA A 364 -33.61 13.29 -6.68
C ALA A 364 -33.21 12.13 -7.62
N PHE A 365 -33.73 10.92 -7.38
CA PHE A 365 -33.51 9.74 -8.24
C PHE A 365 -34.82 9.17 -8.76
N ASN A 366 -34.81 8.80 -10.05
CA ASN A 366 -35.82 7.92 -10.63
C ASN A 366 -35.42 6.43 -10.43
N ALA A 367 -36.26 5.49 -10.88
CA ALA A 367 -35.98 4.07 -10.69
C ALA A 367 -34.79 3.58 -11.53
N ASP A 368 -34.58 4.15 -12.73
CA ASP A 368 -33.46 3.80 -13.61
C ASP A 368 -32.12 4.35 -13.08
N ASP A 369 -32.11 5.48 -12.37
CA ASP A 369 -30.94 6.01 -11.69
C ASP A 369 -30.44 5.03 -10.62
N VAL A 370 -31.36 4.49 -9.81
CA VAL A 370 -31.05 3.45 -8.81
C VAL A 370 -30.56 2.17 -9.50
N ARG A 371 -31.20 1.76 -10.60
CA ARG A 371 -30.77 0.57 -11.37
C ARG A 371 -29.39 0.74 -11.98
N ALA A 372 -29.08 1.92 -12.51
CA ALA A 372 -27.75 2.24 -13.02
C ALA A 372 -26.67 2.16 -11.92
N LEU A 373 -26.96 2.64 -10.71
CA LEU A 373 -26.05 2.54 -9.56
C LEU A 373 -25.84 1.09 -9.06
N GLU A 374 -26.86 0.26 -9.19
CA GLU A 374 -26.87 -1.16 -8.88
C GLU A 374 -26.45 -2.04 -10.08
N GLU A 375 -25.95 -1.45 -11.18
CA GLU A 375 -25.50 -2.13 -12.42
C GLU A 375 -26.57 -2.99 -13.12
N LEU A 376 -27.84 -2.60 -12.98
CA LEU A 376 -28.99 -3.22 -13.63
C LEU A 376 -29.40 -2.47 -14.90
N PRO A 377 -29.89 -3.17 -15.94
CA PRO A 377 -30.39 -2.52 -17.15
C PRO A 377 -31.63 -1.66 -16.84
N PRO A 378 -31.85 -0.55 -17.55
CA PRO A 378 -33.03 0.29 -17.35
C PRO A 378 -34.33 -0.49 -17.58
N ILE A 379 -35.42 -0.03 -16.98
CA ILE A 379 -36.74 -0.66 -17.15
C ILE A 379 -37.23 -0.39 -18.58
N PRO A 380 -37.62 -1.44 -19.34
CA PRO A 380 -38.13 -1.27 -20.69
C PRO A 380 -39.33 -0.30 -20.75
N GLY A 381 -39.40 0.47 -21.84
CA GLY A 381 -40.52 1.39 -22.08
C GLY A 381 -40.48 2.68 -21.25
N GLY A 382 -39.34 3.03 -20.65
CA GLY A 382 -39.17 4.30 -19.93
C GLY A 382 -39.91 4.39 -18.60
N ALA A 383 -40.53 3.30 -18.14
CA ALA A 383 -41.28 3.26 -16.88
C ALA A 383 -40.40 3.57 -15.64
N GLY A 384 -39.07 3.41 -15.77
CA GLY A 384 -38.11 3.74 -14.72
C GLY A 384 -37.67 5.21 -14.67
N GLN A 385 -38.00 6.02 -15.67
CA GLN A 385 -37.55 7.42 -15.80
C GLN A 385 -38.44 8.42 -15.04
N MET A 386 -39.52 7.95 -14.40
CA MET A 386 -40.44 8.77 -13.63
C MET A 386 -39.77 9.30 -12.35
N TYR A 387 -39.71 10.63 -12.22
CA TYR A 387 -39.36 11.30 -10.97
C TYR A 387 -40.61 11.49 -10.11
N LEU A 388 -40.49 11.20 -8.81
CA LEU A 388 -41.56 11.41 -7.84
C LEU A 388 -41.39 12.78 -7.20
N GLN A 389 -42.46 13.56 -7.08
CA GLN A 389 -42.43 14.80 -6.32
C GLN A 389 -43.05 14.57 -4.94
N PRO A 390 -42.37 14.94 -3.84
CA PRO A 390 -42.97 14.87 -2.52
C PRO A 390 -44.16 15.83 -2.42
N MET A 391 -45.35 15.27 -2.17
CA MET A 391 -46.61 16.01 -1.98
C MET A 391 -46.53 17.10 -0.88
N ALA A 392 -45.63 16.91 0.10
CA ALA A 392 -45.46 17.81 1.24
C ALA A 392 -44.39 18.91 1.04
N MET A 393 -43.67 18.93 -0.08
CA MET A 393 -42.66 19.95 -0.41
C MET A 393 -42.93 20.61 -1.77
N ALA A 394 -44.20 20.97 -2.02
CA ALA A 394 -44.55 21.83 -3.13
C ALA A 394 -43.93 23.23 -2.94
N PRO A 395 -43.48 23.92 -4.01
CA PRO A 395 -43.05 25.31 -3.91
C PRO A 395 -44.15 26.19 -3.31
N LEU A 396 -43.78 27.21 -2.54
CA LEU A 396 -44.73 28.11 -1.87
C LEU A 396 -45.66 28.74 -2.92
N GLY A 397 -46.91 28.28 -2.98
CA GLY A 397 -47.95 28.81 -3.89
C GLY A 397 -48.43 27.89 -5.03
N SER A 398 -47.90 26.66 -5.18
CA SER A 398 -48.45 25.69 -6.15
C SER A 398 -49.25 24.58 -5.47
N ASP A 399 -50.46 24.28 -5.94
CA ASP A 399 -51.21 23.11 -5.50
C ASP A 399 -50.78 21.83 -6.26
N PRO A 400 -50.57 20.69 -5.58
CA PRO A 400 -50.13 19.43 -6.18
C PRO A 400 -51.27 18.52 -6.70
N THR A 401 -52.53 18.96 -6.70
CA THR A 401 -53.70 18.17 -7.13
C THR A 401 -54.52 18.78 -8.26
N THR A 402 -54.25 20.04 -8.66
CA THR A 402 -55.00 20.71 -9.72
C THR A 402 -54.48 20.37 -11.12
N SER A 403 -55.22 19.55 -11.85
CA SER A 403 -55.11 19.46 -13.31
C SER A 403 -55.83 20.65 -13.95
N GLU A 404 -55.12 21.61 -14.53
CA GLU A 404 -55.75 22.62 -15.38
C GLU A 404 -56.14 21.99 -16.72
N THR A 405 -57.37 21.49 -16.80
CA THR A 405 -58.03 21.17 -18.07
C THR A 405 -58.43 22.51 -18.71
N LYS A 406 -57.67 22.97 -19.71
CA LYS A 406 -58.11 24.08 -20.56
C LYS A 406 -59.10 23.56 -21.60
N GLU A 407 -60.40 23.62 -21.31
CA GLU A 407 -61.42 23.74 -22.36
C GLU A 407 -61.61 25.23 -22.65
N GLY A 408 -61.14 25.65 -23.82
CA GLY A 408 -61.54 26.90 -24.45
C GLY A 408 -62.61 26.62 -25.50
N SER A 409 -63.67 27.41 -25.50
CA SER A 409 -64.38 27.75 -26.73
C SER A 409 -65.03 29.12 -26.56
N ASP A 410 -64.53 30.05 -27.35
CA ASP A 410 -65.03 31.41 -27.60
C ASP A 410 -66.48 31.44 -28.10
N ALA A 411 -67.16 32.57 -27.85
CA ALA A 411 -68.01 33.31 -28.80
C ALA A 411 -68.59 34.52 -28.03
N GLU A 412 -68.03 35.72 -28.22
CA GLU A 412 -68.38 36.72 -29.26
C GLU A 412 -69.23 37.83 -28.63
N ASP A 413 -68.59 39.00 -28.50
CA ASP A 413 -69.26 40.30 -28.43
C ASP A 413 -69.96 40.55 -29.77
N ASP A 414 -71.24 40.91 -29.75
CA ASP A 414 -71.84 41.85 -30.70
C ASP A 414 -73.14 42.46 -30.12
N ASP A 415 -73.21 43.79 -30.28
CA ASP A 415 -74.24 44.82 -29.95
C ASP A 415 -74.46 45.29 -28.49
#